data_AF-A0A3D3DT09-F1
#
_entry.id   AF-A0A3D3DT09-F1
#
_cell.length_a   1.000
_cell.length_b   1.000
_cell.length_c   1.000
_cell.angle_alpha   90.00
_cell.angle_beta   90.00
_cell.angle_gamma   90.00
#
_symmetry.space_group_name_H-M   'P 1'
#
loop_
_entity.id
_entity.type
_entity.pdbx_description
1 polymer ?
#
loop_
_entity_poly.entity_id
_entity_poly.type
_entity_poly.pdbx_seq_one_letter_code
_entity_poly.pdbx_strand_id
1 'polypeptide(L)'
;MSQKQEWLYIDQAGQQVGPIAADQIHAYVNAGHITAESQVWTEGMEAWLPANQVDGFIPAAAPQQTPQINLGAQSAPTSVAASPANPYAAPVAAATAQEGGEYPIPAVNKINIGLYLSCLLVGIGLVIVGTILIGSSATRAGEESGSIALPIIIMVIGYIGVLVSSIIQLMAIYRAWAILKPGGGTLSPGMAVGLLFIPFFGPIWIIIVLCKLPNQWNSIMSKYTNTTAAPRLSLGIALCAILIPVIGYILWMQQVAKAINFLVSARLMPGSQQQQQPASPGGIVLR
;
A
#
# COMPACT_ATOMS: atom_id res chain seq x y z
N MET A 1 -0.68 -40.53 -28.56
CA MET A 1 -0.52 -40.38 -27.10
C MET A 1 -1.43 -39.24 -26.68
N SER A 2 -2.54 -39.51 -25.99
CA SER A 2 -3.49 -38.46 -25.57
C SER A 2 -2.89 -37.67 -24.40
N GLN A 3 -2.63 -36.37 -24.61
CA GLN A 3 -2.29 -35.46 -23.52
C GLN A 3 -3.52 -35.34 -22.60
N LYS A 4 -3.36 -35.66 -21.32
CA LYS A 4 -4.41 -35.42 -20.31
C LYS A 4 -4.50 -33.91 -20.10
N GLN A 5 -5.59 -33.31 -20.54
CA GLN A 5 -5.77 -31.87 -20.39
C GLN A 5 -6.17 -31.56 -18.95
N GLU A 6 -5.29 -30.84 -18.25
CA GLU A 6 -5.45 -30.44 -16.85
C GLU A 6 -6.07 -29.04 -16.76
N TRP A 7 -7.05 -28.89 -15.87
CA TRP A 7 -7.81 -27.66 -15.69
C TRP A 7 -7.70 -27.17 -14.25
N LEU A 8 -7.64 -25.85 -14.10
CA LEU A 8 -7.67 -25.17 -12.82
C LEU A 8 -8.88 -24.25 -12.81
N TYR A 9 -9.53 -24.11 -11.66
CA TYR A 9 -10.70 -23.24 -11.51
C TYR A 9 -10.62 -22.43 -10.23
N ILE A 10 -11.36 -21.32 -10.17
CA ILE A 10 -11.52 -20.48 -8.98
C ILE A 10 -12.89 -20.80 -8.36
N ASP A 11 -12.89 -21.26 -7.11
CA ASP A 11 -14.10 -21.56 -6.36
C ASP A 11 -14.84 -20.28 -5.90
N GLN A 12 -16.02 -20.42 -5.30
CA GLN A 12 -16.79 -19.29 -4.77
C GLN A 12 -16.09 -18.54 -3.63
N ALA A 13 -15.07 -19.13 -3.01
CA ALA A 13 -14.23 -18.49 -2.00
C ALA A 13 -13.03 -17.75 -2.61
N GLY A 14 -12.89 -17.75 -3.94
CA GLY A 14 -11.80 -17.10 -4.65
C GLY A 14 -10.49 -17.88 -4.61
N GLN A 15 -10.51 -19.17 -4.22
CA GLN A 15 -9.33 -20.02 -4.20
C GLN A 15 -9.17 -20.78 -5.51
N GLN A 16 -7.94 -20.79 -6.02
CA GLN A 16 -7.56 -21.59 -7.17
C GLN A 16 -7.45 -23.06 -6.75
N VAL A 17 -8.29 -23.91 -7.35
CA VAL A 17 -8.35 -25.36 -7.13
C VAL A 17 -7.96 -26.07 -8.43
N GLY A 18 -6.98 -26.95 -8.35
CA GLY A 18 -6.50 -27.77 -9.48
C GLY A 18 -5.07 -28.27 -9.28
N PRO A 19 -4.52 -29.08 -10.21
CA PRO A 19 -5.10 -29.49 -11.50
C PRO A 19 -6.15 -30.61 -11.37
N ILE A 20 -7.33 -30.39 -11.94
CA ILE A 20 -8.36 -31.42 -12.13
C ILE A 20 -8.32 -31.91 -13.58
N ALA A 21 -8.49 -33.21 -13.78
CA ALA A 21 -8.54 -33.79 -15.11
C ALA A 21 -9.89 -33.48 -15.80
N ALA A 22 -9.87 -33.35 -17.13
CA ALA A 22 -11.05 -32.95 -17.92
C ALA A 22 -12.32 -33.80 -17.67
N ASP A 23 -12.14 -35.08 -17.34
CA ASP A 23 -13.21 -36.02 -17.00
C ASP A 23 -13.88 -35.73 -15.64
N GLN A 24 -13.20 -35.05 -14.72
CA GLN A 24 -13.73 -34.74 -13.39
C GLN A 24 -14.47 -33.40 -13.35
N ILE A 25 -14.26 -32.50 -14.32
CA ILE A 25 -14.86 -31.16 -14.37
C ILE A 25 -16.38 -31.21 -14.26
N HIS A 26 -17.03 -32.10 -15.01
CA HIS A 26 -18.48 -32.25 -14.99
C HIS A 26 -19.02 -32.65 -13.61
N ALA A 27 -18.26 -33.43 -12.83
CA ALA A 27 -18.64 -33.78 -11.47
C ALA A 27 -18.57 -32.57 -10.52
N TYR A 28 -17.55 -31.71 -10.67
CA TYR A 28 -17.40 -30.48 -9.88
C TYR A 28 -18.43 -29.40 -10.26
N VAL A 29 -18.81 -29.31 -11.54
CA VAL A 29 -19.92 -28.45 -11.99
C VAL A 29 -21.25 -28.95 -11.43
N ASN A 30 -21.52 -30.26 -11.49
CA ASN A 30 -22.76 -30.84 -10.94
C ASN A 30 -22.84 -30.74 -9.41
N ALA A 31 -21.69 -30.77 -8.71
CA ALA A 31 -21.60 -30.56 -7.27
C ALA A 31 -21.72 -29.08 -6.86
N GLY A 32 -21.77 -28.14 -7.81
CA GLY A 32 -21.90 -26.70 -7.54
C GLY A 32 -20.61 -26.01 -7.10
N HIS A 33 -19.46 -26.69 -7.18
CA HIS A 33 -18.15 -26.12 -6.85
C HIS A 33 -17.65 -25.15 -7.93
N ILE A 34 -18.09 -25.34 -9.17
CA ILE A 34 -17.79 -24.47 -10.31
C ILE A 34 -19.12 -23.89 -10.81
N THR A 35 -19.27 -22.57 -10.76
CA THR A 35 -20.46 -21.88 -11.28
C THR A 35 -20.17 -21.23 -12.64
N ALA A 36 -21.22 -20.71 -13.29
CA ALA A 36 -21.09 -19.98 -14.55
C ALA A 36 -20.11 -18.78 -14.50
N GLU A 37 -19.90 -18.23 -13.31
CA GLU A 37 -19.01 -17.08 -13.07
C GLU A 37 -17.61 -17.50 -12.58
N SER A 38 -17.41 -18.78 -12.23
CA SER A 38 -16.10 -19.29 -11.82
C SER A 38 -15.10 -19.17 -12.95
N GLN A 39 -13.93 -18.62 -12.66
CA GLN A 39 -12.85 -18.51 -13.62
C GLN A 39 -12.16 -19.86 -13.78
N VAL A 40 -11.94 -20.29 -15.02
CA VAL A 40 -11.29 -21.54 -15.38
C VAL A 40 -10.13 -21.27 -16.31
N TRP A 41 -9.09 -22.09 -16.19
CA TRP A 41 -7.89 -22.00 -17.00
C TRP A 41 -7.31 -23.39 -17.24
N THR A 42 -6.70 -23.59 -18.41
CA THR A 42 -6.00 -24.82 -18.79
C THR A 42 -4.70 -24.48 -19.49
N GLU A 43 -3.76 -25.41 -19.47
CA GLU A 43 -2.46 -25.26 -20.12
C GLU A 43 -2.66 -25.03 -21.63
N GLY A 44 -2.32 -23.82 -22.08
CA GLY A 44 -2.54 -23.35 -23.46
C GLY A 44 -3.47 -22.13 -23.59
N MET A 45 -4.12 -21.67 -22.52
CA MET A 45 -4.88 -20.41 -22.51
C MET A 45 -4.00 -19.22 -22.11
N GLU A 46 -4.11 -18.11 -22.85
CA GLU A 46 -3.37 -16.86 -22.56
C GLU A 46 -3.87 -16.13 -21.30
N ALA A 47 -5.12 -16.38 -20.88
CA ALA A 47 -5.74 -15.76 -19.70
C ALA A 47 -6.82 -16.66 -19.08
N TRP A 48 -7.23 -16.35 -17.85
CA TRP A 48 -8.37 -16.99 -17.18
C TRP A 48 -9.68 -16.56 -17.84
N LEU A 49 -10.53 -17.51 -18.20
CA LEU A 49 -11.85 -17.24 -18.78
C LEU A 49 -12.95 -17.75 -17.84
N PRO A 50 -14.10 -17.05 -17.73
CA PRO A 50 -15.23 -17.59 -16.96
C PRO A 50 -15.76 -18.86 -17.62
N ALA A 51 -16.20 -19.81 -16.79
CA ALA A 51 -16.63 -21.14 -17.22
C ALA A 51 -17.79 -21.12 -18.23
N ASN A 52 -18.61 -20.06 -18.26
CA ASN A 52 -19.67 -19.88 -19.25
C ASN A 52 -19.20 -19.44 -20.64
N GLN A 53 -17.97 -18.95 -20.77
CA GLN A 53 -17.37 -18.54 -22.05
C GLN A 53 -16.57 -19.68 -22.70
N VAL A 54 -16.37 -20.79 -21.99
CA VAL A 54 -15.69 -21.98 -22.51
C VAL A 54 -16.76 -22.94 -23.06
N ASP A 55 -16.81 -23.07 -24.39
CA ASP A 55 -17.76 -23.94 -25.08
C ASP A 55 -17.66 -25.39 -24.56
N GLY A 56 -18.80 -25.94 -24.12
CA GLY A 56 -18.92 -27.31 -23.62
C GLY A 56 -18.51 -27.54 -22.16
N PHE A 57 -18.11 -26.51 -21.42
CA PHE A 57 -17.63 -26.64 -20.04
C PHE A 57 -18.76 -26.77 -19.01
N ILE A 58 -19.88 -26.07 -19.24
CA ILE A 58 -21.06 -26.13 -18.37
C ILE A 58 -22.20 -26.80 -19.15
N PRO A 59 -22.77 -27.92 -18.67
CA PRO A 59 -24.02 -28.44 -19.21
C PRO A 59 -25.09 -27.38 -18.98
N ALA A 60 -25.80 -26.95 -20.02
CA ALA A 60 -26.86 -25.95 -19.94
C ALA A 60 -27.86 -26.31 -18.83
N ALA A 61 -27.74 -25.65 -17.68
CA ALA A 61 -28.59 -25.93 -16.53
C ALA A 61 -30.01 -25.40 -16.81
N ALA A 62 -30.97 -26.32 -16.66
CA ALA A 62 -32.41 -26.11 -16.80
C ALA A 62 -32.93 -24.94 -15.94
N PRO A 63 -34.06 -24.30 -16.34
CA PRO A 63 -34.52 -23.05 -15.75
C PRO A 63 -34.79 -23.14 -14.25
N GLN A 64 -34.23 -22.17 -13.53
CA GLN A 64 -34.37 -21.97 -12.09
C GLN A 64 -35.85 -21.77 -11.71
N GLN A 65 -36.32 -22.57 -10.75
CA GLN A 65 -37.57 -22.31 -10.05
C GLN A 65 -37.36 -21.16 -9.05
N THR A 66 -38.26 -20.17 -9.10
CA THR A 66 -38.39 -19.04 -8.18
C THR A 66 -38.57 -19.48 -6.72
N PRO A 67 -37.92 -18.84 -5.72
CA PRO A 67 -38.17 -19.15 -4.31
C PRO A 67 -39.58 -18.67 -3.90
N GLN A 68 -40.49 -19.60 -3.63
CA GLN A 68 -41.70 -19.34 -2.85
C GLN A 68 -41.32 -19.27 -1.35
N ILE A 69 -41.80 -18.21 -0.69
CA ILE A 69 -41.69 -17.97 0.75
C ILE A 69 -42.39 -19.12 1.49
N ASN A 70 -41.66 -19.90 2.28
CA ASN A 70 -42.23 -20.93 3.15
C ASN A 70 -41.95 -20.57 4.62
N LEU A 71 -43.04 -20.27 5.34
CA LEU A 71 -43.06 -20.00 6.77
C LEU A 71 -43.17 -21.34 7.50
N GLY A 72 -42.03 -21.91 7.92
CA GLY A 72 -42.00 -23.19 8.62
C GLY A 72 -40.76 -23.29 9.51
N ALA A 73 -40.97 -23.31 10.83
CA ALA A 73 -39.95 -23.49 11.83
C ALA A 73 -39.30 -24.88 11.72
N GLN A 74 -37.96 -24.94 11.71
CA GLN A 74 -37.21 -26.11 12.14
C GLN A 74 -35.78 -25.69 12.54
N SER A 75 -35.48 -25.96 13.81
CA SER A 75 -34.21 -25.76 14.49
C SER A 75 -33.19 -26.79 14.01
N ALA A 76 -31.96 -26.37 13.68
CA ALA A 76 -30.81 -27.26 13.56
C ALA A 76 -29.55 -26.59 14.19
N PRO A 77 -28.71 -27.35 14.91
CA PRO A 77 -27.68 -26.82 15.79
C PRO A 77 -26.45 -26.34 15.04
N THR A 78 -25.94 -25.17 15.42
CA THR A 78 -24.66 -24.64 14.97
C THR A 78 -23.53 -25.42 15.64
N SER A 79 -22.99 -26.44 14.98
CA SER A 79 -21.68 -26.99 15.33
C SER A 79 -20.59 -26.11 14.72
N VAL A 80 -19.98 -25.25 15.54
CA VAL A 80 -18.77 -24.52 15.19
C VAL A 80 -17.62 -25.54 15.14
N ALA A 81 -17.34 -26.09 13.96
CA ALA A 81 -16.09 -26.79 13.72
C ALA A 81 -14.98 -25.73 13.61
N ALA A 82 -14.14 -25.64 14.64
CA ALA A 82 -12.96 -24.81 14.63
C ALA A 82 -11.99 -25.32 13.56
N SER A 83 -11.82 -24.54 12.48
CA SER A 83 -10.75 -24.78 11.50
C SER A 83 -9.38 -24.62 12.19
N PRO A 84 -8.42 -25.55 11.98
CA PRO A 84 -7.08 -25.40 12.51
C PRO A 84 -6.39 -24.21 11.86
N ALA A 85 -5.79 -23.34 12.67
CA ALA A 85 -5.08 -22.14 12.22
C ALA A 85 -3.98 -22.52 11.21
N ASN A 86 -4.11 -22.05 9.96
CA ASN A 86 -3.12 -22.28 8.92
C ASN A 86 -1.88 -21.39 9.19
N PRO A 87 -0.68 -21.95 9.45
CA PRO A 87 0.52 -21.19 9.80
C PRO A 87 1.12 -20.35 8.67
N TYR A 88 0.55 -20.42 7.45
CA TYR A 88 0.95 -19.63 6.27
C TYR A 88 -0.09 -18.61 5.81
N ALA A 89 -1.11 -18.31 6.62
CA ALA A 89 -2.02 -17.21 6.32
C ALA A 89 -1.23 -15.89 6.22
N ALA A 90 -1.24 -15.26 5.04
CA ALA A 90 -0.84 -13.87 4.88
C ALA A 90 -1.61 -13.01 5.91
N PRO A 91 -1.00 -11.96 6.50
CA PRO A 91 -1.66 -11.18 7.54
C PRO A 91 -3.01 -10.70 7.01
N VAL A 92 -4.08 -11.14 7.68
CA VAL A 92 -5.45 -10.67 7.44
C VAL A 92 -5.42 -9.16 7.26
N ALA A 93 -5.99 -8.70 6.14
CA ALA A 93 -6.02 -7.30 5.76
C ALA A 93 -6.40 -6.44 6.97
N ALA A 94 -5.59 -5.42 7.24
CA ALA A 94 -5.82 -4.46 8.30
C ALA A 94 -7.29 -4.01 8.29
N ALA A 95 -7.94 -4.05 9.45
CA ALA A 95 -9.34 -3.70 9.64
C ALA A 95 -9.74 -2.50 8.77
N THR A 96 -10.64 -2.70 7.81
CA THR A 96 -11.25 -1.62 7.06
C THR A 96 -12.00 -0.72 8.03
N ALA A 97 -11.69 0.57 8.01
CA ALA A 97 -12.22 1.53 8.98
C ALA A 97 -13.73 1.75 8.75
N GLN A 98 -14.58 1.38 9.72
CA GLN A 98 -16.02 1.69 9.69
C GLN A 98 -16.24 3.20 9.90
N GLU A 99 -16.99 3.84 8.99
CA GLU A 99 -17.29 5.28 9.08
C GLU A 99 -17.98 5.63 10.41
N GLY A 100 -17.48 6.67 11.09
CA GLY A 100 -17.97 7.11 12.40
C GLY A 100 -17.35 6.41 13.62
N GLY A 101 -16.53 5.38 13.42
CA GLY A 101 -15.78 4.69 14.49
C GLY A 101 -14.41 5.31 14.79
N GLU A 102 -13.58 4.59 15.55
CA GLU A 102 -12.16 4.92 15.68
C GLU A 102 -11.38 4.49 14.44
N TYR A 103 -10.51 5.38 13.96
CA TYR A 103 -9.63 5.09 12.84
C TYR A 103 -8.54 4.08 13.25
N PRO A 104 -8.39 2.94 12.56
CA PRO A 104 -7.31 1.99 12.79
C PRO A 104 -6.00 2.53 12.22
N ILE A 105 -5.21 3.19 13.06
CA ILE A 105 -3.90 3.74 12.67
C ILE A 105 -2.91 2.58 12.47
N PRO A 106 -2.36 2.37 11.26
CA PRO A 106 -1.40 1.29 11.03
C PRO A 106 -0.09 1.53 11.78
N ALA A 107 0.64 0.44 12.04
CA ALA A 107 1.93 0.49 12.71
C ALA A 107 3.01 1.11 11.82
N VAL A 108 3.11 2.44 11.84
CA VAL A 108 4.17 3.22 11.18
C VAL A 108 5.01 3.95 12.23
N ASN A 109 6.31 4.10 11.97
CA ASN A 109 7.19 4.84 12.88
C ASN A 109 7.14 6.34 12.61
N LYS A 110 7.65 7.13 13.56
CA LYS A 110 7.84 8.58 13.42
C LYS A 110 8.87 8.89 12.32
N ILE A 111 8.77 10.09 11.78
CA ILE A 111 9.72 10.68 10.84
C ILE A 111 10.60 11.68 11.59
N ASN A 112 11.91 11.55 11.42
CA ASN A 112 12.88 12.47 11.99
C ASN A 112 13.15 13.62 11.00
N ILE A 113 12.47 14.75 11.21
CA ILE A 113 12.60 15.96 10.38
C ILE A 113 14.00 16.56 10.50
N GLY A 114 14.61 16.50 11.69
CA GLY A 114 15.96 17.00 11.92
C GLY A 114 17.00 16.26 11.08
N LEU A 115 16.88 14.94 11.00
CA LEU A 115 17.72 14.10 10.14
C LEU A 115 17.52 14.42 8.65
N TYR A 116 16.27 14.59 8.20
CA TYR A 116 15.97 14.97 6.82
C TYR A 116 16.59 16.33 6.46
N LEU A 117 16.39 17.35 7.31
CA LEU A 117 16.90 18.71 7.08
C LEU A 117 18.41 18.78 7.15
N SER A 118 19.04 18.11 8.14
CA SER A 118 20.50 18.11 8.25
C SER A 118 21.13 17.50 7.01
N CYS A 119 20.62 16.35 6.56
CA CYS A 119 21.15 15.65 5.40
C CYS A 119 20.94 16.45 4.11
N LEU A 120 19.77 17.09 3.95
CA LEU A 120 19.47 17.93 2.79
C LEU A 120 20.36 19.19 2.74
N LEU A 121 20.38 19.97 3.82
CA LEU A 121 21.05 21.27 3.83
C LEU A 121 22.57 21.13 3.84
N VAL A 122 23.12 20.18 4.62
CA VAL A 122 24.55 19.88 4.59
C VAL A 122 24.94 19.30 3.22
N GLY A 123 24.12 18.40 2.67
CA GLY A 123 24.35 17.82 1.34
C GLY A 123 24.42 18.89 0.24
N ILE A 124 23.43 19.77 0.17
CA ILE A 124 23.39 20.90 -0.78
C ILE A 124 24.58 21.84 -0.55
N GLY A 125 24.89 22.17 0.72
CA GLY A 125 26.02 23.03 1.07
C GLY A 125 27.35 22.47 0.56
N LEU A 126 27.61 21.17 0.77
CA LEU A 126 28.82 20.51 0.29
C LEU A 126 28.90 20.50 -1.24
N VAL A 127 27.79 20.25 -1.94
CA VAL A 127 27.77 20.32 -3.41
C VAL A 127 28.14 21.74 -3.89
N ILE A 128 27.55 22.78 -3.29
CA ILE A 128 27.84 24.18 -3.64
C ILE A 128 29.31 24.53 -3.34
N VAL A 129 29.84 24.12 -2.19
CA VAL A 129 31.24 24.35 -1.84
C VAL A 129 32.16 23.67 -2.86
N GLY A 130 31.89 22.40 -3.20
CA GLY A 130 32.66 21.66 -4.19
C GLY A 130 32.66 22.33 -5.57
N THR A 131 31.50 22.80 -6.05
CA THR A 131 31.42 23.49 -7.35
C THR A 131 32.14 24.84 -7.36
N ILE A 132 32.08 25.60 -6.27
CA ILE A 132 32.82 26.87 -6.13
C ILE A 132 34.33 26.61 -6.16
N LEU A 133 34.81 25.57 -5.47
CA LEU A 133 36.23 25.23 -5.43
C LEU A 133 36.75 24.80 -6.81
N ILE A 134 35.97 24.01 -7.57
CA ILE A 134 36.32 23.64 -8.96
C ILE A 134 36.37 24.89 -9.84
N GLY A 135 35.35 25.75 -9.79
CA GLY A 135 35.33 26.99 -10.56
C GLY A 135 36.52 27.91 -10.23
N SER A 136 36.89 27.99 -8.95
CA SER A 136 38.04 28.76 -8.48
C SER A 136 39.39 28.17 -8.92
N SER A 137 39.48 26.84 -9.06
CA SER A 137 40.68 26.20 -9.58
C SER A 137 40.86 26.41 -11.09
N ALA A 138 39.75 26.46 -11.84
CA ALA A 138 39.77 26.71 -13.29
C ALA A 138 40.24 28.14 -13.64
N THR A 139 39.91 29.13 -12.80
CA THR A 139 40.34 30.53 -13.03
C THR A 139 41.81 30.78 -12.68
N ARG A 140 42.43 29.89 -11.90
CA ARG A 140 43.84 29.98 -11.45
C ARG A 140 44.80 29.16 -12.31
N ALA A 141 44.38 28.67 -13.47
CA ALA A 141 45.13 27.72 -14.30
C ALA A 141 46.53 28.17 -14.79
N GLY A 142 47.00 29.38 -14.44
CA GLY A 142 48.35 29.88 -14.68
C GLY A 142 49.32 29.77 -13.48
N GLU A 143 48.85 29.52 -12.26
CA GLU A 143 49.67 29.33 -11.06
C GLU A 143 49.35 27.95 -10.48
N GLU A 144 50.35 27.06 -10.39
CA GLU A 144 50.31 25.69 -9.85
C GLU A 144 48.92 25.00 -9.84
N SER A 145 48.66 24.10 -10.80
CA SER A 145 47.37 23.39 -10.94
C SER A 145 46.90 22.77 -9.62
N GLY A 146 46.03 23.47 -8.90
CA GLY A 146 45.43 22.98 -7.67
C GLY A 146 44.67 21.68 -7.91
N SER A 147 44.86 20.69 -7.03
CA SER A 147 44.22 19.38 -7.17
C SER A 147 42.70 19.47 -7.11
N ILE A 148 42.02 18.96 -8.15
CA ILE A 148 40.55 18.87 -8.22
C ILE A 148 39.98 17.69 -7.42
N ALA A 149 40.84 16.81 -6.87
CA ALA A 149 40.40 15.60 -6.17
C ALA A 149 39.59 15.92 -4.89
N LEU A 150 40.05 16.89 -4.09
CA LEU A 150 39.37 17.27 -2.84
C LEU A 150 37.95 17.85 -3.09
N PRO A 151 37.75 18.80 -4.01
CA PRO A 151 36.40 19.26 -4.38
C PRO A 151 35.47 18.14 -4.85
N ILE A 152 35.96 17.16 -5.60
CA ILE A 152 35.18 16.01 -6.06
C ILE A 152 34.71 15.17 -4.86
N ILE A 153 35.60 14.87 -3.91
CA ILE A 153 35.25 14.11 -2.70
C ILE A 153 34.15 14.83 -1.91
N ILE A 154 34.27 16.15 -1.75
CA ILE A 154 33.26 16.98 -1.08
C ILE A 154 31.90 16.87 -1.79
N MET A 155 31.88 16.94 -3.12
CA MET A 155 30.64 16.79 -3.90
C MET A 155 30.03 15.39 -3.74
N VAL A 156 30.83 14.33 -3.74
CA VAL A 156 30.34 12.96 -3.56
C VAL A 156 29.67 12.81 -2.20
N ILE A 157 30.28 13.31 -1.13
CA ILE A 157 29.67 13.30 0.22
C ILE A 157 28.38 14.13 0.20
N GLY A 158 28.39 15.28 -0.47
CA GLY A 158 27.20 16.11 -0.65
C GLY A 158 26.04 15.37 -1.33
N TYR A 159 26.31 14.67 -2.44
CA TYR A 159 25.33 13.88 -3.16
C TYR A 159 24.80 12.70 -2.34
N ILE A 160 25.66 12.04 -1.55
CA ILE A 160 25.22 10.99 -0.61
C ILE A 160 24.23 11.58 0.40
N GLY A 161 24.49 12.78 0.93
CA GLY A 161 23.57 13.46 1.84
C GLY A 161 22.21 13.77 1.20
N VAL A 162 22.22 14.30 -0.03
CA VAL A 162 20.99 14.57 -0.79
C VAL A 162 20.23 13.27 -1.09
N LEU A 163 20.94 12.19 -1.41
CA LEU A 163 20.35 10.87 -1.65
C LEU A 163 19.68 10.29 -0.40
N VAL A 164 20.34 10.38 0.76
CA VAL A 164 19.74 9.94 2.03
C VAL A 164 18.50 10.77 2.35
N SER A 165 18.54 12.08 2.11
CA SER A 165 17.38 12.95 2.26
C SER A 165 16.21 12.55 1.34
N SER A 166 16.48 12.21 0.08
CA SER A 166 15.44 11.78 -0.86
C SER A 166 14.83 10.41 -0.49
N ILE A 167 15.63 9.50 0.07
CA ILE A 167 15.11 8.23 0.61
C ILE A 167 14.11 8.50 1.75
N ILE A 168 14.44 9.41 2.68
CA ILE A 168 13.53 9.79 3.76
C ILE A 168 12.24 10.41 3.21
N GLN A 169 12.34 11.20 2.15
CA GLN A 169 11.18 11.80 1.47
C GLN A 169 10.24 10.73 0.89
N LEU A 170 10.78 9.73 0.17
CA LEU A 170 10.00 8.64 -0.39
C LEU A 170 9.34 7.78 0.71
N MET A 171 10.08 7.52 1.78
CA MET A 171 9.59 6.83 2.97
C MET A 171 8.44 7.59 3.65
N ALA A 172 8.49 8.92 3.70
CA ALA A 172 7.41 9.75 4.23
C ALA A 172 6.14 9.65 3.37
N ILE A 173 6.28 9.70 2.04
CA ILE A 173 5.18 9.50 1.10
C ILE A 173 4.58 8.11 1.27
N TYR A 174 5.41 7.07 1.31
CA TYR A 174 4.97 5.69 1.55
C TYR A 174 4.13 5.58 2.83
N ARG A 175 4.63 6.12 3.93
CA ARG A 175 3.93 6.07 5.23
C ARG A 175 2.63 6.86 5.22
N ALA A 176 2.60 8.03 4.59
CA ALA A 176 1.38 8.82 4.46
C ALA A 176 0.28 8.02 3.75
N TRP A 177 0.61 7.37 2.63
CA TRP A 177 -0.33 6.53 1.90
C TRP A 177 -0.67 5.23 2.63
N ALA A 178 0.26 4.65 3.39
CA ALA A 178 -0.01 3.49 4.24
C ALA A 178 -1.02 3.81 5.33
N ILE A 179 -0.93 5.01 5.92
CA ILE A 179 -1.91 5.51 6.88
C ILE A 179 -3.29 5.66 6.26
N LEU A 180 -3.41 6.11 5.02
CA LEU A 180 -4.71 6.33 4.36
C LEU A 180 -5.38 5.04 3.89
N LYS A 181 -4.64 3.93 3.78
CA LYS A 181 -5.17 2.69 3.21
C LYS A 181 -6.37 2.11 3.95
N PRO A 182 -6.35 1.98 5.28
CA PRO A 182 -7.50 1.48 6.04
C PRO A 182 -8.77 2.35 5.89
N GLY A 183 -8.62 3.64 5.61
CA GLY A 183 -9.70 4.60 5.36
C GLY A 183 -10.20 4.67 3.92
N GLY A 184 -9.88 3.70 3.07
CA GLY A 184 -10.30 3.69 1.67
C GLY A 184 -9.42 4.52 0.74
N GLY A 185 -8.16 4.75 1.11
CA GLY A 185 -7.19 5.49 0.28
C GLY A 185 -7.05 4.90 -1.12
N THR A 186 -7.26 5.74 -2.13
CA THR A 186 -7.27 5.36 -3.55
C THR A 186 -5.97 4.72 -4.05
N LEU A 187 -4.81 5.18 -3.57
CA LEU A 187 -3.50 4.69 -4.00
C LEU A 187 -2.90 3.71 -2.99
N SER A 188 -2.26 2.64 -3.47
CA SER A 188 -1.42 1.79 -2.62
C SER A 188 -0.10 2.46 -2.28
N PRO A 189 0.46 2.21 -1.08
CA PRO A 189 1.73 2.80 -0.68
C PRO A 189 2.86 2.44 -1.65
N GLY A 190 2.84 1.18 -2.13
CA GLY A 190 3.74 0.69 -3.16
C GLY A 190 3.56 1.41 -4.50
N MET A 191 2.32 1.59 -4.98
CA MET A 191 2.06 2.31 -6.23
C MET A 191 2.45 3.79 -6.12
N ALA A 192 2.20 4.42 -4.96
CA ALA A 192 2.52 5.83 -4.74
C ALA A 192 4.02 6.11 -4.92
N VAL A 193 4.89 5.21 -4.47
CA VAL A 193 6.35 5.37 -4.55
C VAL A 193 6.96 4.68 -5.77
N GLY A 194 6.53 3.47 -6.11
CA GLY A 194 7.13 2.66 -7.19
C GLY A 194 7.01 3.30 -8.57
N LEU A 195 5.89 3.96 -8.85
CA LEU A 195 5.66 4.63 -10.13
C LEU A 195 6.48 5.92 -10.31
N LEU A 196 7.11 6.45 -9.25
CA LEU A 196 8.00 7.61 -9.34
C LEU A 196 9.31 7.29 -10.07
N PHE A 197 9.71 6.03 -10.11
CA PHE A 197 10.97 5.60 -10.71
C PHE A 197 10.85 5.33 -12.22
N ILE A 198 9.67 5.47 -12.80
CA ILE A 198 9.48 5.30 -14.24
C ILE A 198 10.02 6.56 -14.94
N PRO A 199 11.00 6.42 -15.85
CA PRO A 199 11.52 7.56 -16.61
C PRO A 199 10.40 8.29 -17.36
N PHE A 200 10.47 9.63 -17.40
CA PHE A 200 9.49 10.55 -18.03
C PHE A 200 8.08 10.55 -17.42
N PHE A 201 7.61 9.44 -16.87
CA PHE A 201 6.32 9.35 -16.18
C PHE A 201 6.40 9.81 -14.72
N GLY A 202 7.52 9.54 -14.02
CA GLY A 202 7.73 9.89 -12.62
C GLY A 202 7.43 11.36 -12.27
N PRO A 203 7.91 12.35 -13.05
CA PRO A 203 7.59 13.78 -12.84
C PRO A 203 6.10 14.12 -13.00
N ILE A 204 5.36 13.40 -13.82
CA ILE A 204 3.90 13.57 -13.94
C ILE A 204 3.22 12.90 -12.74
N TRP A 205 3.70 11.71 -12.37
CA TRP A 205 3.16 10.94 -11.27
C TRP A 205 3.30 11.65 -9.92
N ILE A 206 4.45 12.28 -9.65
CA ILE A 206 4.66 13.01 -8.39
C ILE A 206 3.64 14.14 -8.20
N ILE A 207 3.21 14.80 -9.28
CA ILE A 207 2.17 15.83 -9.24
C ILE A 207 0.85 15.21 -8.76
N ILE A 208 0.48 14.04 -9.30
CA ILE A 208 -0.74 13.33 -8.91
C ILE A 208 -0.67 12.90 -7.45
N VAL A 209 0.46 12.33 -7.01
CA VAL A 209 0.67 11.86 -5.64
C VAL A 209 0.58 13.01 -4.64
N LEU A 210 1.30 14.12 -4.90
CA LEU A 210 1.33 15.29 -4.03
C LEU A 210 -0.03 15.99 -3.96
N CYS A 211 -0.74 16.13 -5.07
CA CYS A 211 -2.03 16.83 -5.11
C CYS A 211 -3.18 15.99 -4.54
N LYS A 212 -3.16 14.65 -4.70
CA LYS A 212 -4.20 13.79 -4.14
C LYS A 212 -4.09 13.61 -2.64
N LEU A 213 -2.88 13.61 -2.08
CA LEU A 213 -2.65 13.31 -0.67
C LEU A 213 -3.41 14.26 0.27
N PRO A 214 -3.39 15.60 0.12
CA PRO A 214 -4.08 16.51 1.02
C PRO A 214 -5.59 16.31 1.06
N ASN A 215 -6.19 16.12 -0.11
CA ASN A 215 -7.65 15.98 -0.24
C ASN A 215 -8.12 14.68 0.42
N GLN A 216 -7.43 13.57 0.15
CA GLN A 216 -7.74 12.27 0.75
C GLN A 216 -7.49 12.27 2.25
N TRP A 217 -6.37 12.84 2.69
CA TRP A 217 -6.04 12.96 4.11
C TRP A 217 -7.10 13.76 4.87
N ASN A 218 -7.41 14.97 4.41
CA ASN A 218 -8.36 15.83 5.11
C ASN A 218 -9.77 15.21 5.14
N SER A 219 -10.18 14.58 4.05
CA SER A 219 -11.48 13.90 3.97
C SER A 219 -11.54 12.70 4.92
N ILE A 220 -10.54 11.82 4.91
CA ILE A 220 -10.51 10.63 5.76
C ILE A 220 -10.40 11.04 7.23
N MET A 221 -9.48 11.92 7.59
CA MET A 221 -9.27 12.31 8.99
C MET A 221 -10.47 13.04 9.61
N SER A 222 -11.30 13.71 8.81
CA SER A 222 -12.53 14.34 9.29
C SER A 222 -13.66 13.37 9.63
N LYS A 223 -13.60 12.12 9.14
CA LYS A 223 -14.66 11.13 9.31
C LYS A 223 -14.58 10.35 10.63
N TYR A 224 -13.45 10.39 11.34
CA TYR A 224 -13.22 9.59 12.53
C TYR A 224 -12.93 10.44 13.75
N THR A 225 -13.53 10.06 14.88
CA THR A 225 -13.52 10.83 16.14
C THR A 225 -12.10 11.02 16.70
N ASN A 226 -11.26 9.99 16.61
CA ASN A 226 -9.87 10.01 17.10
C ASN A 226 -8.89 10.76 16.18
N THR A 227 -9.28 11.06 14.93
CA THR A 227 -8.42 11.76 13.96
C THR A 227 -8.87 13.18 13.64
N THR A 228 -9.96 13.67 14.21
CA THR A 228 -10.45 15.04 13.99
C THR A 228 -9.42 16.11 14.35
N ALA A 229 -8.58 15.85 15.36
CA ALA A 229 -7.49 16.74 15.77
C ALA A 229 -6.21 16.62 14.91
N ALA A 230 -6.19 15.72 13.93
CA ALA A 230 -5.02 15.51 13.09
C ALA A 230 -4.69 16.78 12.26
N PRO A 231 -3.41 17.13 12.13
CA PRO A 231 -3.00 18.26 11.28
C PRO A 231 -3.53 18.10 9.85
N ARG A 232 -4.16 19.15 9.35
CA ARG A 232 -4.66 19.19 7.97
C ARG A 232 -3.51 19.41 7.00
N LEU A 233 -3.56 18.68 5.90
CA LEU A 233 -2.64 18.83 4.78
C LEU A 233 -3.13 19.96 3.86
N SER A 234 -2.21 20.77 3.32
CA SER A 234 -2.52 21.98 2.55
C SER A 234 -2.17 21.72 1.09
N LEU A 235 -3.16 21.88 0.22
CA LEU A 235 -2.95 21.77 -1.22
C LEU A 235 -1.98 22.86 -1.71
N GLY A 236 -2.02 24.07 -1.13
CA GLY A 236 -1.11 25.15 -1.49
C GLY A 236 0.36 24.80 -1.24
N ILE A 237 0.66 24.11 -0.13
CA ILE A 237 2.03 23.65 0.17
C ILE A 237 2.45 22.53 -0.78
N ALA A 238 1.53 21.63 -1.16
CA ALA A 238 1.79 20.62 -2.18
C ALA A 238 2.17 21.25 -3.53
N LEU A 239 1.47 22.32 -3.93
CA LEU A 239 1.78 23.08 -5.14
C LEU A 239 3.13 23.80 -5.02
N CYS A 240 3.44 24.39 -3.85
CA CYS A 240 4.77 24.99 -3.62
C CYS A 240 5.90 23.98 -3.79
N ALA A 241 5.71 22.71 -3.39
CA ALA A 241 6.70 21.65 -3.59
C ALA A 241 6.96 21.34 -5.07
N ILE A 242 6.01 21.63 -5.96
CA ILE A 242 6.15 21.46 -7.40
C ILE A 242 6.80 22.71 -8.02
N LEU A 243 6.34 23.90 -7.65
CA LEU A 243 6.76 25.18 -8.24
C LEU A 243 8.14 25.64 -7.77
N ILE A 244 8.48 25.38 -6.51
CA ILE A 244 9.75 25.78 -5.87
C ILE A 244 10.33 24.54 -5.20
N PRO A 245 10.98 23.63 -5.96
CA PRO A 245 11.26 22.28 -5.48
C PRO A 245 11.99 22.25 -4.13
N VAL A 246 13.09 22.98 -3.96
CA VAL A 246 13.88 22.90 -2.71
C VAL A 246 13.07 23.40 -1.50
N ILE A 247 12.60 24.65 -1.55
CA ILE A 247 11.90 25.28 -0.41
C ILE A 247 10.52 24.63 -0.21
N GLY A 248 9.80 24.40 -1.29
CA GLY A 248 8.49 23.78 -1.27
C GLY A 248 8.52 22.35 -0.74
N TYR A 249 9.51 21.52 -1.11
CA TYR A 249 9.64 20.18 -0.53
C TYR A 249 10.01 20.22 0.96
N ILE A 250 10.78 21.21 1.41
CA ILE A 250 11.05 21.40 2.84
C ILE A 250 9.74 21.68 3.59
N LEU A 251 8.93 22.64 3.13
CA LEU A 251 7.65 22.98 3.75
C LEU A 251 6.67 21.81 3.72
N TRP A 252 6.61 21.11 2.59
CA TRP A 252 5.80 19.92 2.41
C TRP A 252 6.18 18.80 3.37
N MET A 253 7.47 18.49 3.47
CA MET A 253 7.96 17.45 4.39
C MET A 253 7.69 17.80 5.84
N GLN A 254 7.82 19.06 6.24
CA GLN A 254 7.45 19.50 7.59
C GLN A 254 5.97 19.23 7.89
N GLN A 255 5.09 19.52 6.95
CA GLN A 255 3.66 19.29 7.12
C GLN A 255 3.34 17.78 7.23
N VAL A 256 3.82 16.98 6.28
CA VAL A 256 3.57 15.53 6.23
C VAL A 256 4.15 14.84 7.47
N ALA A 257 5.37 15.19 7.87
CA ALA A 257 6.00 14.60 9.05
C ALA A 257 5.29 14.98 10.34
N LYS A 258 4.81 16.23 10.50
CA LYS A 258 3.97 16.62 11.65
C LYS A 258 2.69 15.79 11.70
N ALA A 259 2.01 15.63 10.57
CA ALA A 259 0.75 14.88 10.48
C ALA A 259 0.95 13.38 10.83
N ILE A 260 2.00 12.75 10.29
CA ILE A 260 2.36 11.36 10.58
C ILE A 260 2.76 11.20 12.05
N ASN A 261 3.65 12.06 12.56
CA ASN A 261 4.11 11.98 13.95
C ASN A 261 2.97 12.14 14.95
N PHE A 262 1.98 12.99 14.65
CA PHE A 262 0.78 13.15 15.45
C PHE A 262 -0.02 11.85 15.54
N LEU A 263 -0.32 11.20 14.40
CA LEU A 263 -1.07 9.93 14.39
C LEU A 263 -0.30 8.81 15.08
N VAL A 264 1.02 8.74 14.87
CA VAL A 264 1.86 7.76 15.57
C VAL A 264 1.83 8.01 17.08
N SER A 265 1.89 9.27 17.53
CA SER A 265 1.75 9.56 18.96
C SER A 265 0.36 9.24 19.51
N ALA A 266 -0.71 9.50 18.75
CA ALA A 266 -2.08 9.18 19.16
C ALA A 266 -2.29 7.67 19.32
N ARG A 267 -1.65 6.85 18.47
CA ARG A 267 -1.63 5.39 18.61
C ARG A 267 -0.89 4.89 19.86
N LEU A 268 0.14 5.61 20.30
CA LEU A 268 0.97 5.21 21.45
C LEU A 268 0.35 5.64 22.80
N MET A 269 -0.75 6.40 22.80
CA MET A 269 -1.42 6.79 24.04
C MET A 269 -2.16 5.59 24.67
N PRO A 270 -2.11 5.40 26.00
CA PRO A 270 -2.60 4.19 26.69
C PRO A 270 -4.08 3.82 26.47
N GLY A 271 -4.90 4.71 25.91
CA GLY A 271 -6.33 4.47 25.67
C GLY A 271 -6.68 3.82 24.32
N SER A 272 -5.81 3.89 23.31
CA SER A 272 -6.13 3.43 21.93
C SER A 272 -5.68 2.00 21.61
N GLN A 273 -4.87 1.38 22.47
CA GLN A 273 -4.39 -0.01 22.32
C GLN A 273 -5.37 -1.05 22.89
N GLN A 274 -6.33 -0.66 23.74
CA GLN A 274 -7.22 -1.62 24.41
C GLN A 274 -8.31 -2.22 23.50
N GLN A 275 -8.56 -1.67 22.32
CA GLN A 275 -9.60 -2.14 21.38
C GLN A 275 -9.08 -2.93 20.17
N GLN A 276 -7.76 -3.11 20.03
CA GLN A 276 -7.15 -3.88 18.93
C GLN A 276 -6.63 -5.26 19.35
N GLN A 277 -6.75 -5.63 20.63
CA GLN A 277 -6.52 -7.00 21.06
C GLN A 277 -7.80 -7.81 20.74
N PRO A 278 -7.77 -8.84 19.86
CA PRO A 278 -8.86 -9.79 19.82
C PRO A 278 -8.98 -10.40 21.21
N ALA A 279 -10.19 -10.39 21.78
CA ALA A 279 -10.48 -11.02 23.06
C ALA A 279 -9.91 -12.44 23.03
N SER A 280 -8.94 -12.71 23.92
CA SER A 280 -8.38 -14.04 24.09
C SER A 280 -9.52 -14.99 24.45
N PRO A 281 -9.78 -16.05 23.67
CA PRO A 281 -10.83 -16.98 24.02
C PRO A 281 -10.42 -17.75 25.28
N GLY A 282 -11.13 -17.48 26.37
CA GLY A 282 -11.31 -18.38 27.50
C GLY A 282 -10.02 -18.89 28.15
N GLY A 283 -9.52 -18.15 29.14
CA GLY A 283 -8.75 -18.76 30.21
C GLY A 283 -9.65 -19.79 30.91
N ILE A 284 -9.35 -21.07 30.72
CA ILE A 284 -9.99 -22.18 31.43
C ILE A 284 -9.65 -22.00 32.91
N VAL A 285 -10.66 -21.61 33.69
CA VAL A 285 -10.61 -21.63 35.16
C VAL A 285 -10.78 -23.09 35.59
N LEU A 286 -9.67 -23.78 35.84
CA LEU A 286 -9.70 -25.03 36.58
C LEU A 286 -10.00 -24.70 38.04
N ARG A 287 -11.22 -25.03 38.47
CA ARG A 287 -11.57 -25.23 39.88
C ARG A 287 -11.24 -26.66 40.28
#